data_AF-A0A0P8DS22-F1
#
_entry.id   AF-A0A0P8DS22-F1
#
_cell.length_a   1.000
_cell.length_b   1.000
_cell.length_c   1.000
_cell.angle_alpha   90.00
_cell.angle_beta   90.00
_cell.angle_gamma   90.00
#
_symmetry.space_group_name_H-M   'P 1'
#
loop_
_entity.id
_entity.type
_entity.pdbx_description
1 polymer ?
#
loop_
_entity_poly.entity_id
_entity_poly.type
_entity_poly.pdbx_seq_one_letter_code
_entity_poly.pdbx_strand_id
1 'polypeptide(L)'
;MNYIPVVARICLAVIFLRAGISKIFGFAGTAAMMGDSGLPIPEVLLVGTIVFQILGSISLILGYKTRIGATLLILFLIPATIVFHNPTNPDELTNFFKNLGLLGGLLMTLYAGAGPVSIDDRLMGYR
;
A
#
# COMPACT_ATOMS: atom_id res chain seq x y z
N MET A 1 -17.99 17.92 0.95
CA MET A 1 -17.33 16.96 0.04
C MET A 1 -15.80 17.01 0.11
N ASN A 2 -15.18 18.16 0.44
CA ASN A 2 -13.72 18.34 0.42
C ASN A 2 -12.89 17.40 1.32
N TYR A 3 -13.47 16.88 2.41
CA TYR A 3 -12.78 15.99 3.36
C TYR A 3 -12.88 14.50 3.01
N ILE A 4 -13.81 14.09 2.13
CA ILE A 4 -13.99 12.68 1.78
C ILE A 4 -12.72 12.07 1.18
N PRO A 5 -12.00 12.73 0.23
CA PRO A 5 -10.76 12.19 -0.31
C PRO A 5 -9.67 11.99 0.75
N VAL A 6 -9.59 12.87 1.76
CA VAL A 6 -8.62 12.73 2.85
C VAL A 6 -8.93 11.50 3.68
N VAL A 7 -10.18 11.35 4.12
CA VAL A 7 -10.61 10.20 4.91
C VAL A 7 -10.40 8.91 4.13
N ALA A 8 -10.77 8.87 2.85
CA ALA A 8 -10.55 7.72 1.97
C ALA A 8 -9.06 7.35 1.86
N ARG A 9 -8.18 8.34 1.60
CA ARG A 9 -6.73 8.11 1.52
C ARG A 9 -6.16 7.59 2.84
N ILE A 10 -6.58 8.13 3.99
CA ILE A 10 -6.13 7.67 5.31
C ILE A 10 -6.61 6.24 5.57
N CYS A 11 -7.89 5.95 5.35
CA CYS A 11 -8.44 4.61 5.52
C CYS A 11 -7.71 3.57 4.65
N LEU A 12 -7.38 3.92 3.40
CA LEU A 12 -6.60 3.06 2.51
C LEU A 12 -5.14 2.90 2.99
N ALA A 13 -4.49 3.99 3.41
CA ALA A 13 -3.06 3.99 3.72
C ALA A 13 -2.71 3.31 5.06
N VAL A 14 -3.58 3.36 6.07
CA VAL A 14 -3.24 2.87 7.43
C VAL A 14 -2.87 1.40 7.45
N ILE A 15 -3.52 0.55 6.65
CA ILE A 15 -3.19 -0.88 6.61
C ILE A 15 -1.77 -1.14 6.08
N PHE A 16 -1.35 -0.38 5.05
CA PHE A 16 0.00 -0.46 4.49
C PHE A 16 1.03 0.12 5.46
N LEU A 17 0.73 1.25 6.11
CA LEU A 17 1.61 1.87 7.08
C LEU A 17 1.88 0.94 8.26
N ARG A 18 0.81 0.37 8.85
CA ARG A 18 0.92 -0.61 9.93
C ARG A 18 1.71 -1.83 9.47
N ALA A 19 1.45 -2.34 8.26
CA ALA A 19 2.16 -3.50 7.72
C ALA A 19 3.66 -3.22 7.53
N GLY A 20 4.03 -2.03 7.06
CA GLY A 20 5.43 -1.62 6.90
C GLY A 20 6.14 -1.50 8.24
N ILE A 21 5.52 -0.84 9.22
CA ILE A 21 6.06 -0.72 10.59
C ILE A 21 6.25 -2.10 11.23
N SER A 22 5.26 -2.98 11.10
CA SER A 22 5.35 -4.35 11.62
C SER A 22 6.52 -5.13 10.99
N LYS A 23 6.84 -4.90 9.71
CA LYS A 23 7.96 -5.55 9.02
C LYS A 23 9.32 -5.00 9.43
N ILE A 24 9.40 -3.73 9.85
CA ILE A 24 10.64 -3.16 10.41
C ILE A 24 10.98 -3.87 11.72
N PHE A 25 10.01 -3.98 12.62
CA PHE A 25 10.23 -4.62 13.93
C PHE A 25 10.24 -6.15 13.88
N GLY A 26 9.62 -6.75 12.86
CA GLY A 26 9.57 -8.20 12.62
C GLY A 26 10.41 -8.65 11.43
N PHE A 27 11.52 -7.96 11.15
CA PHE A 27 12.28 -8.13 9.90
C PHE A 27 12.74 -9.58 9.68
N ALA A 28 13.45 -10.16 10.66
CA ALA A 28 14.00 -11.51 10.54
C ALA A 28 12.90 -12.57 10.32
N GLY A 29 11.80 -12.49 11.07
CA GLY A 29 10.68 -13.41 10.92
C GLY A 29 9.98 -13.27 9.56
N THR A 30 9.84 -12.04 9.06
CA THR A 30 9.25 -11.81 7.74
C THR A 30 10.17 -12.29 6.62
N ALA A 31 11.49 -12.06 6.74
CA ALA A 31 12.47 -12.51 5.77
C ALA A 31 12.51 -14.05 5.69
N ALA A 32 12.46 -14.74 6.84
CA ALA A 32 12.35 -16.20 6.88
C ALA A 32 11.07 -16.69 6.18
N MET A 33 9.91 -16.14 6.53
CA MET A 33 8.63 -16.46 5.87
C MET A 33 8.67 -16.24 4.35
N MET A 34 9.30 -15.15 3.88
CA MET A 34 9.48 -14.88 2.46
C MET A 34 10.38 -15.94 1.80
N GLY A 35 11.46 -16.35 2.46
CA GLY A 35 12.32 -17.44 2.00
C GLY A 35 11.59 -18.77 1.91
N ASP A 36 10.81 -19.13 2.93
CA ASP A 36 9.99 -20.35 2.97
C ASP A 36 8.92 -20.37 1.85
N SER A 37 8.49 -19.18 1.41
CA SER A 37 7.55 -19.02 0.29
C SER A 37 8.23 -19.07 -1.08
N GLY A 38 9.54 -19.34 -1.14
CA GLY A 38 10.31 -19.50 -2.38
C GLY A 38 10.73 -18.19 -3.06
N LEU A 39 10.63 -17.06 -2.38
CA LEU A 39 11.08 -15.78 -2.93
C LEU A 39 12.62 -15.71 -2.97
N PRO A 40 13.23 -15.32 -4.10
CA PRO A 40 14.67 -15.11 -4.16
C PRO A 40 15.03 -13.87 -3.33
N ILE A 41 16.24 -13.85 -2.76
CA ILE A 41 16.81 -12.70 -2.04
C ILE A 41 15.81 -12.03 -1.05
N PRO A 42 15.21 -12.79 -0.12
CA PRO A 42 14.04 -12.35 0.67
C PRO A 42 14.29 -11.07 1.47
N GLU A 43 15.50 -10.87 1.99
CA GLU A 43 15.85 -9.65 2.73
C GLU A 43 15.80 -8.40 1.84
N VAL A 44 16.30 -8.48 0.60
CA VAL A 44 16.28 -7.36 -0.35
C VAL A 44 14.85 -7.02 -0.75
N LEU A 45 14.04 -8.04 -1.04
CA LEU A 45 12.62 -7.87 -1.36
C LEU A 45 11.83 -7.31 -0.17
N LEU A 46 12.19 -7.72 1.06
CA LEU A 46 11.58 -7.20 2.27
C LEU A 46 11.90 -5.71 2.47
N VAL A 47 13.15 -5.29 2.26
CA VAL A 47 13.52 -3.87 2.29
C VAL A 47 12.70 -3.10 1.25
N GLY A 48 12.61 -3.58 0.02
CA GLY A 48 11.77 -2.96 -1.02
C GLY A 48 10.30 -2.86 -0.61
N THR A 49 9.75 -3.92 -0.02
CA THR A 49 8.39 -3.97 0.52
C THR A 49 8.17 -2.89 1.59
N ILE A 50 9.08 -2.79 2.56
CA ILE A 50 9.02 -1.78 3.63
C ILE A 50 9.05 -0.37 3.02
N VAL A 51 9.99 -0.10 2.11
CA VAL A 51 10.12 1.21 1.45
C VAL A 51 8.83 1.59 0.72
N PHE A 52 8.27 0.68 -0.08
CA PHE A 52 7.05 0.94 -0.84
C PHE A 52 5.85 1.18 0.08
N GLN A 53 5.70 0.37 1.12
CA GLN A 53 4.62 0.51 2.10
C GLN A 53 4.71 1.83 2.87
N ILE A 54 5.88 2.17 3.40
CA ILE A 54 6.06 3.37 4.22
C ILE A 54 5.92 4.64 3.37
N LEU A 55 6.67 4.73 2.26
CA LEU A 55 6.64 5.92 1.41
C LEU A 55 5.28 6.11 0.73
N GLY A 56 4.69 5.02 0.22
CA GLY A 56 3.37 5.06 -0.40
C GLY A 56 2.28 5.49 0.58
N SER A 57 2.32 4.98 1.82
CA SER A 57 1.34 5.35 2.84
C SER A 57 1.48 6.80 3.28
N ILE A 58 2.71 7.28 3.53
CA ILE A 58 2.96 8.67 3.91
C ILE A 58 2.51 9.62 2.79
N SER A 59 2.83 9.29 1.54
CA SER A 59 2.38 10.03 0.36
C SER A 59 0.86 10.16 0.31
N LEU A 60 0.12 9.05 0.51
CA LEU A 60 -1.34 9.07 0.54
C LEU A 60 -1.90 9.84 1.73
N ILE A 61 -1.34 9.69 2.94
CA ILE A 61 -1.85 10.39 4.14
C ILE A 61 -1.70 11.91 3.98
N LEU A 62 -0.53 12.37 3.56
CA LEU A 62 -0.25 13.79 3.36
C LEU A 62 -0.92 14.35 2.09
N GLY A 63 -1.29 13.47 1.16
CA GLY A 63 -1.74 13.87 -0.17
C GLY A 63 -0.63 14.58 -0.93
N TYR A 64 0.59 14.06 -0.84
CA TYR A 64 1.78 14.59 -1.51
C TYR A 64 2.28 13.56 -2.53
N LYS A 65 2.40 13.95 -3.80
CA LYS A 65 2.66 13.06 -4.93
C LYS A 65 1.75 11.84 -4.90
N THR A 66 0.47 12.04 -4.68
CA THR A 66 -0.51 10.99 -4.34
C THR A 66 -0.53 9.86 -5.38
N ARG A 67 -0.40 10.19 -6.67
CA ARG A 67 -0.34 9.21 -7.76
C ARG A 67 0.90 8.31 -7.66
N ILE A 68 2.05 8.89 -7.31
CA ILE A 68 3.28 8.12 -7.10
C ILE A 68 3.11 7.20 -5.88
N GLY A 69 2.56 7.71 -4.78
CA GLY A 69 2.28 6.90 -3.60
C GLY A 69 1.35 5.73 -3.89
N ALA A 70 0.27 5.96 -4.63
CA ALA A 70 -0.67 4.92 -5.05
C ALA A 70 0.02 3.86 -5.91
N THR A 71 0.84 4.27 -6.89
CA THR A 71 1.62 3.35 -7.72
C THR A 71 2.57 2.48 -6.89
N LEU A 72 3.30 3.05 -5.92
CA LEU A 72 4.18 2.27 -5.05
C LEU A 72 3.41 1.19 -4.28
N LEU A 73 2.25 1.55 -3.72
CA LEU A 73 1.41 0.59 -2.99
C LEU A 73 0.82 -0.48 -3.91
N ILE A 74 0.43 -0.14 -5.14
CA ILE A 74 -0.03 -1.12 -6.14
C ILE A 74 1.08 -2.10 -6.52
N LEU A 75 2.28 -1.60 -6.79
CA LEU A 75 3.45 -2.41 -7.15
C LEU A 75 3.85 -3.37 -6.03
N PHE A 76 3.66 -2.98 -4.76
CA PHE A 76 3.80 -3.88 -3.62
C PHE A 76 2.63 -4.88 -3.52
N LEU A 77 1.39 -4.39 -3.63
CA LEU A 77 0.19 -5.14 -3.30
C LEU A 77 -0.04 -6.31 -4.26
N ILE A 78 0.17 -6.13 -5.56
CA ILE A 78 -0.10 -7.16 -6.57
C ILE A 78 0.77 -8.41 -6.34
N PRO A 79 2.12 -8.32 -6.32
CA PRO A 79 2.95 -9.49 -6.06
C PRO A 79 2.69 -10.11 -4.69
N ALA A 80 2.53 -9.30 -3.64
CA ALA A 80 2.25 -9.81 -2.31
C ALA A 80 0.94 -10.62 -2.26
N THR A 81 -0.10 -10.18 -2.98
CA THR A 81 -1.37 -10.89 -3.05
C THR A 81 -1.22 -12.24 -3.76
N ILE A 82 -0.51 -12.26 -4.89
CA ILE A 82 -0.31 -13.49 -5.68
C ILE A 82 0.50 -14.52 -4.89
N VAL A 83 1.55 -14.08 -4.18
CA VAL A 83 2.44 -14.98 -3.45
C VAL A 83 1.83 -15.49 -2.15
N PHE A 84 1.19 -14.61 -1.36
CA PHE A 84 0.78 -14.96 0.01
C PHE A 84 -0.69 -15.28 0.18
N HIS A 85 -1.56 -14.97 -0.79
CA HIS A 85 -3.01 -15.07 -0.62
C HIS A 85 -3.67 -15.84 -1.77
N ASN A 86 -3.38 -17.13 -1.87
CA ASN A 86 -3.94 -17.98 -2.93
C ASN A 86 -5.48 -18.08 -2.80
N PRO A 87 -6.27 -17.67 -3.82
CA PRO A 87 -7.73 -17.71 -3.77
C PRO A 87 -8.32 -19.13 -3.77
N THR A 88 -7.53 -20.18 -4.03
CA THR A 88 -7.98 -21.57 -3.90
C THR A 88 -7.84 -22.11 -2.48
N ASN A 89 -7.12 -21.42 -1.59
CA ASN A 89 -7.05 -21.75 -0.18
C ASN A 89 -8.16 -20.99 0.60
N PRO A 90 -9.14 -21.68 1.20
CA PRO A 90 -10.22 -21.04 1.96
C PRO A 90 -9.73 -20.11 3.07
N ASP A 91 -8.60 -20.44 3.72
CA ASP A 91 -8.05 -19.64 4.82
C ASP A 91 -7.51 -18.28 4.32
N GLU A 92 -7.11 -18.20 3.05
CA GLU A 92 -6.55 -17.00 2.44
C GLU A 92 -7.55 -16.19 1.61
N LEU A 93 -8.75 -16.72 1.38
CA LEU A 93 -9.76 -16.11 0.52
C LEU A 93 -10.14 -14.70 1.00
N THR A 94 -10.26 -14.52 2.33
CA THR A 94 -10.54 -13.21 2.93
C THR A 94 -9.42 -12.21 2.67
N ASN A 95 -8.16 -12.64 2.79
CA ASN A 95 -7.02 -11.77 2.54
C ASN A 95 -6.89 -11.39 1.06
N PHE A 96 -7.16 -12.33 0.17
CA PHE A 96 -7.19 -12.09 -1.27
C PHE A 96 -8.22 -11.01 -1.64
N PHE A 97 -9.47 -11.16 -1.21
CA PHE A 97 -10.52 -10.18 -1.50
C PHE A 97 -10.32 -8.84 -0.81
N LYS A 98 -9.75 -8.82 0.41
CA LYS A 98 -9.29 -7.59 1.06
C LYS A 98 -8.30 -6.86 0.17
N ASN A 99 -7.29 -7.55 -0.34
CA ASN A 99 -6.28 -6.95 -1.21
C ASN A 99 -6.88 -6.51 -2.56
N LEU A 100 -7.84 -7.24 -3.12
CA LEU A 100 -8.57 -6.82 -4.32
C LEU A 100 -9.35 -5.52 -4.09
N GLY A 101 -10.02 -5.37 -2.94
CA GLY A 101 -10.70 -4.14 -2.55
C GLY A 101 -9.73 -2.96 -2.36
N LEU A 102 -8.58 -3.21 -1.72
CA LEU A 102 -7.51 -2.20 -1.59
C LEU A 102 -6.97 -1.77 -2.96
N LEU A 103 -6.76 -2.72 -3.88
CA LEU A 103 -6.35 -2.42 -5.25
C LEU A 103 -7.36 -1.50 -5.93
N GLY A 104 -8.66 -1.78 -5.82
CA GLY A 104 -9.71 -0.90 -6.33
C GLY A 104 -9.64 0.52 -5.76
N GLY A 105 -9.47 0.65 -4.45
CA GLY A 105 -9.29 1.95 -3.79
C GLY A 105 -8.03 2.71 -4.23
N LEU A 106 -6.91 2.00 -4.42
CA LEU A 106 -5.68 2.58 -4.92
C LEU A 106 -5.79 3.01 -6.39
N LEU A 107 -6.47 2.24 -7.24
CA LEU A 107 -6.75 2.61 -8.63
C LEU A 107 -7.65 3.84 -8.71
N MET A 108 -8.68 3.92 -7.88
CA MET A 108 -9.52 5.12 -7.76
C MET A 108 -8.71 6.33 -7.28
N THR A 109 -7.77 6.13 -6.35
CA THR A 109 -6.86 7.19 -5.88
C THR A 109 -5.89 7.64 -6.99
N LEU A 110 -5.40 6.70 -7.80
CA LEU A 110 -4.53 6.98 -8.94
C LEU A 110 -5.26 7.82 -10.02
N TYR A 111 -6.51 7.45 -10.30
CA TYR A 111 -7.39 8.18 -11.23
C TYR A 111 -7.75 9.57 -10.70
N ALA A 112 -8.37 9.64 -9.52
CA ALA A 112 -8.93 10.88 -8.95
C ALA A 112 -7.86 11.85 -8.41
N GLY A 113 -6.69 11.35 -8.02
CA GLY A 113 -5.63 12.14 -7.41
C GLY A 113 -5.88 12.48 -5.93
N ALA A 114 -5.28 13.57 -5.45
CA ALA A 114 -5.18 13.90 -4.02
C ALA A 114 -6.46 14.48 -3.40
N GLY A 115 -7.29 15.15 -4.20
CA GLY A 115 -8.42 15.95 -3.74
C GLY A 115 -8.02 17.29 -3.07
N PRO A 116 -9.00 18.14 -2.73
CA PRO A 116 -8.80 19.57 -2.39
C PRO A 116 -8.20 19.83 -0.99
N VAL A 117 -8.05 18.81 -0.16
CA VAL A 117 -7.37 18.93 1.14
C VAL A 117 -6.11 18.06 1.08
N SER A 118 -5.08 18.56 0.44
CA SER A 118 -3.83 17.84 0.20
C SER A 118 -2.65 18.80 0.01
N ILE A 119 -1.43 18.30 0.16
CA ILE A 119 -0.23 19.08 -0.19
C ILE A 119 -0.18 19.30 -1.71
N ASP A 120 -0.56 18.31 -2.51
CA ASP A 120 -0.62 18.42 -3.97
C ASP A 120 -1.52 19.58 -4.43
N ASP A 121 -2.70 19.74 -3.82
CA ASP A 121 -3.62 20.84 -4.10
C ASP A 121 -2.99 22.21 -3.78
N ARG A 122 -2.36 22.33 -2.60
CA ARG A 122 -1.65 23.55 -2.20
C ARG A 122 -0.49 23.91 -3.13
N LEU A 123 0.18 22.90 -3.69
CA LEU A 123 1.30 23.09 -4.63
C LEU A 123 0.84 23.38 -6.07
N MET A 124 -0.30 22.83 -6.49
CA MET A 124 -0.84 23.04 -7.84
C MET A 124 -1.74 24.28 -7.98
N GLY A 125 -2.19 24.87 -6.87
CA GLY A 125 -2.53 26.29 -6.81
C GLY A 125 -3.64 26.77 -7.75
N TYR A 126 -4.69 25.99 -7.99
CA TYR A 126 -5.92 26.53 -8.58
C TYR A 126 -6.86 27.02 -7.48
N ARG A 127 -6.77 28.32 -7.20
CA ARG A 127 -7.95 29.10 -6.86
C ARG A 127 -8.57 29.61 -8.16
#